data_AF-A0A3D3QBC3-F1
#
_entry.id   AF-A0A3D3QBC3-F1
#
_cell.length_a   1.000
_cell.length_b   1.000
_cell.length_c   1.000
_cell.angle_alpha   90.00
_cell.angle_beta   90.00
_cell.angle_gamma   90.00
#
_symmetry.space_group_name_H-M   'P 1'
#
loop_
_entity.id
_entity.type
_entity.pdbx_description
1 polymer ?
#
loop_
_entity_poly.entity_id
_entity_poly.type
_entity_poly.pdbx_seq_one_letter_code
_entity_poly.pdbx_strand_id
1 'polypeptide(L)'
;MLSVAMANYEDPGWRPVFRAMGRQWLSFGMSSRRRTREVRSGGMLVPIRLIVLGVVMAVLLFVQMLTFIESRLAPDAGRAWVSWAVLAVGLIFVAALGVIRARPLDASSGERLLATYKASLFIEIGLAEAPALLGLAVSLLVRARLPYLAGLGPSLAGFALLAPTRRDIERRQQQVDEQGSTLSLGRLLTTPREPAG
;
A
#
# COMPACT_ATOMS: atom_id res chain seq x y z
N MET A 1 -7.32 1.69 29.27
CA MET A 1 -7.72 3.10 29.15
C MET A 1 -7.44 3.54 27.73
N LEU A 2 -8.46 3.83 26.92
CA LEU A 2 -8.27 4.40 25.59
C LEU A 2 -7.74 5.83 25.76
N SER A 3 -6.56 6.12 25.22
CA SER A 3 -5.96 7.46 25.20
C SER A 3 -6.96 8.49 24.68
N VAL A 4 -7.09 9.63 25.37
CA VAL A 4 -7.98 10.75 24.99
C VAL A 4 -7.67 11.26 23.56
N ALA A 5 -6.47 11.00 23.04
CA ALA A 5 -6.07 11.33 21.67
C ALA A 5 -6.71 10.42 20.60
N MET A 6 -7.11 9.18 20.94
CA MET A 6 -7.82 8.24 20.06
C MET A 6 -9.30 8.60 19.88
N ALA A 7 -9.89 9.30 20.85
CA ALA A 7 -11.33 9.55 20.92
C ALA A 7 -11.86 10.59 19.91
N ASN A 8 -10.99 11.32 19.21
CA ASN A 8 -11.37 12.48 18.38
C ASN A 8 -10.95 12.37 16.91
N TYR A 9 -11.13 11.22 16.26
CA TYR A 9 -11.14 11.17 14.79
C TYR A 9 -12.17 10.14 14.27
N GLU A 10 -12.92 10.52 13.23
CA GLU A 10 -13.90 9.68 12.58
C GLU A 10 -13.25 9.05 11.33
N ASP A 11 -12.98 7.72 11.36
CA ASP A 11 -12.42 7.02 10.19
C ASP A 11 -13.53 6.84 9.13
N PRO A 12 -13.40 7.45 7.93
CA PRO A 12 -14.39 7.31 6.87
C PRO A 12 -14.46 5.91 6.25
N GLY A 13 -13.54 5.01 6.62
CA GLY A 13 -13.47 3.63 6.15
C GLY A 13 -13.09 3.49 4.67
N TRP A 14 -13.35 2.29 4.10
CA TRP A 14 -13.01 1.98 2.70
C TRP A 14 -14.13 2.29 1.70
N ARG A 15 -15.35 2.55 2.17
CA ARG A 15 -16.50 2.88 1.30
C ARG A 15 -16.24 4.04 0.33
N PRO A 16 -15.63 5.17 0.76
CA PRO A 16 -15.32 6.28 -0.14
C PRO A 16 -14.30 5.89 -1.22
N VAL A 17 -13.34 5.03 -0.86
CA VAL A 17 -12.28 4.54 -1.76
C VAL A 17 -12.88 3.68 -2.87
N PHE A 18 -13.75 2.72 -2.52
CA PHE A 18 -14.43 1.90 -3.52
C PHE A 18 -15.37 2.70 -4.42
N ARG A 19 -16.09 3.68 -3.86
CA ARG A 19 -16.96 4.58 -4.64
C ARG A 19 -16.15 5.44 -5.61
N ALA A 20 -15.01 5.98 -5.17
CA ALA A 20 -14.10 6.75 -6.01
C ALA A 20 -13.51 5.90 -7.14
N MET A 21 -13.11 4.66 -6.84
CA MET A 21 -12.55 3.74 -7.83
C MET A 21 -13.59 3.27 -8.85
N GLY A 22 -14.82 2.95 -8.43
CA GLY A 22 -15.92 2.59 -9.34
C GLY A 22 -16.27 3.71 -10.31
N ARG A 23 -16.30 4.96 -9.82
CA ARG A 23 -16.46 6.15 -10.69
C ARG A 23 -15.28 6.33 -11.66
N GLN A 24 -14.06 6.01 -11.23
CA GLN A 24 -12.86 6.11 -12.06
C GLN A 24 -12.89 5.14 -13.24
N TRP A 25 -13.34 3.91 -13.01
CA TRP A 25 -13.52 2.92 -14.07
C TRP A 25 -14.57 3.35 -15.10
N LEU A 26 -15.67 3.98 -14.65
CA LEU A 26 -16.74 4.49 -15.51
C LEU A 26 -16.39 5.77 -16.28
N SER A 27 -15.36 6.52 -15.87
CA SER A 27 -15.08 7.88 -16.36
C SER A 27 -13.78 8.01 -17.16
N PHE A 28 -13.33 6.94 -17.84
CA PHE A 28 -12.04 6.89 -18.55
C PHE A 28 -11.84 7.93 -19.69
N GLY A 29 -12.76 8.89 -19.88
CA GLY A 29 -12.69 9.90 -20.94
C GLY A 29 -12.94 11.37 -20.58
N MET A 30 -13.34 11.76 -19.35
CA MET A 30 -13.68 13.18 -19.09
C MET A 30 -13.12 13.76 -17.78
N SER A 31 -12.20 14.71 -17.95
CA SER A 31 -11.81 15.83 -17.07
C SER A 31 -11.63 15.53 -15.56
N SER A 32 -10.42 15.09 -15.22
CA SER A 32 -9.90 14.85 -13.86
C SER A 32 -9.77 16.11 -12.97
N ARG A 33 -10.18 17.31 -13.41
CA ARG A 33 -9.95 18.56 -12.66
C ARG A 33 -10.89 18.78 -11.47
N ARG A 34 -12.10 18.19 -11.46
CA ARG A 34 -13.01 18.26 -10.29
C ARG A 34 -12.62 17.30 -9.17
N ARG A 35 -11.84 16.26 -9.50
CA ARG A 35 -11.50 15.13 -8.62
C ARG A 35 -10.50 15.50 -7.51
N THR A 36 -9.63 16.48 -7.74
CA THR A 36 -8.66 16.97 -6.73
C THR A 36 -9.30 17.83 -5.63
N ARG A 37 -10.48 18.41 -5.86
CA ARG A 37 -11.09 19.36 -4.93
C ARG A 37 -11.85 18.66 -3.80
N GLU A 38 -12.63 17.62 -4.11
CA GLU A 38 -13.37 16.81 -3.13
C GLU A 38 -12.46 15.92 -2.27
N VAL A 39 -11.35 15.44 -2.83
CA VAL A 39 -10.37 14.63 -2.09
C VAL A 39 -9.49 15.51 -1.19
N ARG A 40 -9.23 16.77 -1.56
CA ARG A 40 -8.49 17.72 -0.71
C ARG A 40 -9.26 18.12 0.56
N SER A 41 -10.59 18.10 0.53
CA SER A 41 -11.43 18.41 1.70
C SER A 41 -11.53 17.26 2.73
N GLY A 42 -11.08 16.04 2.39
CA GLY A 42 -11.28 14.83 3.21
C GLY A 42 -10.06 14.34 4.01
N GLY A 43 -9.03 15.18 4.21
CA GLY A 43 -7.78 14.75 4.84
C GLY A 43 -6.91 13.86 3.95
N MET A 44 -5.75 13.45 4.46
CA MET A 44 -4.73 12.70 3.73
C MET A 44 -4.97 11.19 3.66
N LEU A 45 -5.89 10.68 4.48
CA LEU A 45 -6.12 9.24 4.67
C LEU A 45 -6.74 8.57 3.42
N VAL A 46 -7.68 9.26 2.75
CA VAL A 46 -8.32 8.77 1.51
C VAL A 46 -7.32 8.72 0.33
N PRO A 47 -6.52 9.77 0.03
CA PRO A 47 -5.46 9.69 -0.99
C PRO A 47 -4.52 8.50 -0.81
N ILE A 48 -4.09 8.25 0.42
CA ILE A 48 -3.19 7.13 0.73
C ILE A 48 -3.83 5.78 0.41
N ARG A 49 -5.08 5.57 0.85
CA ARG A 49 -5.84 4.34 0.54
C ARG A 49 -6.00 4.12 -0.97
N LEU A 50 -6.21 5.20 -1.73
CA LEU A 50 -6.30 5.15 -3.20
C LEU A 50 -4.98 4.76 -3.85
N ILE A 51 -3.84 5.26 -3.36
CA ILE A 51 -2.52 4.87 -3.86
C ILE A 51 -2.29 3.37 -3.66
N VAL A 52 -2.49 2.88 -2.43
CA VAL A 52 -2.32 1.44 -2.13
C VAL A 52 -3.19 0.59 -3.04
N LEU A 53 -4.47 0.94 -3.17
CA LEU A 53 -5.39 0.21 -4.03
C LEU A 53 -5.00 0.28 -5.51
N GLY A 54 -4.53 1.44 -5.97
CA GLY A 54 -4.02 1.63 -7.33
C GLY A 54 -2.83 0.74 -7.64
N VAL A 55 -1.87 0.61 -6.70
CA VAL A 55 -0.71 -0.27 -6.86
C VAL A 55 -1.13 -1.74 -6.85
N VAL A 56 -2.01 -2.16 -5.94
CA VAL A 56 -2.55 -3.54 -5.93
C VAL A 56 -3.23 -3.85 -7.26
N MET A 57 -4.05 -2.94 -7.78
CA MET A 57 -4.70 -3.10 -9.08
C MET A 57 -3.69 -3.16 -10.22
N ALA A 58 -2.64 -2.32 -10.21
CA ALA A 58 -1.59 -2.33 -11.23
C ALA A 58 -0.88 -3.69 -11.28
N VAL A 59 -0.53 -4.24 -10.12
CA VAL A 59 0.06 -5.58 -10.05
C VAL A 59 -0.93 -6.60 -10.62
N LEU A 60 -2.19 -6.63 -10.20
CA LEU A 60 -3.19 -7.56 -10.74
C LEU A 60 -3.38 -7.44 -12.27
N LEU A 61 -3.26 -6.24 -12.84
CA LEU A 61 -3.32 -6.05 -14.29
C LEU A 61 -2.17 -6.74 -15.04
N PHE A 62 -1.01 -6.96 -14.41
CA PHE A 62 0.05 -7.77 -15.02
C PHE A 62 -0.33 -9.25 -15.14
N VAL A 63 -1.19 -9.79 -14.26
CA VAL A 63 -1.78 -11.13 -14.46
C VAL A 63 -2.50 -11.16 -15.81
N GLN A 64 -3.37 -10.17 -16.04
CA GLN A 64 -4.12 -10.04 -17.28
C GLN A 64 -3.18 -9.89 -18.49
N MET A 65 -2.14 -9.05 -18.38
CA MET A 65 -1.13 -8.91 -19.42
C MET A 65 -0.49 -10.26 -19.77
N LEU A 66 -0.10 -11.07 -18.79
CA LEU A 66 0.54 -12.36 -19.02
C LEU A 66 -0.39 -13.37 -19.72
N THR A 67 -1.71 -13.32 -19.52
CA THR A 67 -2.65 -14.18 -20.26
C THR A 67 -2.63 -13.91 -21.77
N PHE A 68 -2.37 -12.68 -22.21
CA PHE A 68 -2.23 -12.36 -23.63
C PHE A 68 -0.92 -12.87 -24.24
N ILE A 69 0.14 -12.98 -23.42
CA ILE A 69 1.46 -13.43 -23.86
C ILE A 69 1.54 -14.97 -23.86
N GLU A 70 0.61 -15.66 -23.21
CA GLU A 70 0.62 -17.11 -22.94
C GLU A 70 0.83 -17.98 -24.19
N SER A 71 0.35 -17.56 -25.37
CA SER A 71 0.61 -18.25 -26.64
C SER A 71 2.11 -18.39 -27.00
N ARG A 72 2.98 -17.61 -26.35
CA ARG A 72 4.44 -17.62 -26.51
C ARG A 72 5.20 -18.12 -25.27
N LEU A 73 4.52 -18.54 -24.21
CA LEU A 73 5.15 -19.08 -23.00
C LEU A 73 5.10 -20.62 -23.07
N ALA A 74 6.22 -21.26 -23.38
CA ALA A 74 6.34 -22.72 -23.36
C ALA A 74 6.64 -23.18 -21.92
N PRO A 75 5.92 -24.18 -21.36
CA PRO A 75 6.22 -24.71 -20.04
C PRO A 75 7.53 -25.51 -20.04
N ASP A 76 8.65 -24.87 -19.67
CA ASP A 76 9.91 -25.58 -19.41
C ASP A 76 9.86 -26.26 -18.03
N ALA A 77 9.45 -27.53 -18.00
CA ALA A 77 9.34 -28.33 -16.78
C ALA A 77 10.65 -28.39 -15.96
N GLY A 78 11.82 -28.24 -16.61
CA GLY A 78 13.13 -28.24 -15.95
C GLY A 78 13.44 -26.98 -15.12
N ARG A 79 12.63 -25.92 -15.18
CA ARG A 79 12.88 -24.64 -14.49
C ARG A 79 11.90 -24.34 -13.35
N ALA A 80 11.13 -25.33 -12.89
CA ALA A 80 10.16 -25.15 -11.80
C ALA A 80 10.80 -24.62 -10.51
N TRP A 81 12.08 -24.91 -10.26
CA TRP A 81 12.85 -24.40 -9.12
C TRP A 81 12.93 -22.86 -9.07
N VAL A 82 12.85 -22.19 -10.23
CA VAL A 82 12.91 -20.72 -10.33
C VAL A 82 11.72 -20.07 -9.62
N SER A 83 10.53 -20.65 -9.71
CA SER A 83 9.34 -20.16 -8.99
C SER A 83 9.51 -20.27 -7.48
N TRP A 84 10.13 -21.36 -7.00
CA TRP A 84 10.46 -21.52 -5.58
C TRP A 84 11.50 -20.50 -5.11
N ALA A 85 12.51 -20.21 -5.94
CA ALA A 85 13.50 -19.18 -5.64
C ALA A 85 12.85 -17.78 -5.54
N VAL A 86 11.96 -17.43 -6.48
CA VAL A 86 11.21 -16.17 -6.43
C VAL A 86 10.32 -16.10 -5.20
N LEU A 87 9.64 -17.20 -4.85
CA LEU A 87 8.81 -17.27 -3.64
C LEU A 87 9.66 -17.03 -2.39
N ALA A 88 10.81 -17.70 -2.26
CA ALA A 88 11.71 -17.56 -1.13
C ALA A 88 12.21 -16.10 -1.00
N VAL A 89 12.65 -15.50 -2.10
CA VAL A 89 13.04 -14.08 -2.13
C VAL A 89 11.87 -13.18 -1.75
N GLY A 90 10.67 -13.45 -2.26
CA GLY A 90 9.45 -12.71 -1.92
C GLY A 90 9.13 -12.76 -0.42
N LEU A 91 9.34 -13.90 0.24
CA LEU A 91 9.16 -14.03 1.69
C LEU A 91 10.19 -13.21 2.48
N ILE A 92 11.42 -13.05 1.96
CA ILE A 92 12.44 -12.16 2.57
C ILE A 92 11.96 -10.70 2.54
N PHE A 93 11.36 -10.24 1.44
CA PHE A 93 10.75 -8.91 1.37
C PHE A 93 9.63 -8.72 2.39
N VAL A 94 8.77 -9.73 2.57
CA VAL A 94 7.71 -9.70 3.60
C VAL A 94 8.29 -9.65 5.01
N ALA A 95 9.36 -10.41 5.29
CA ALA A 95 10.05 -10.32 6.57
C ALA A 95 10.67 -8.94 6.81
N ALA A 96 11.27 -8.34 5.77
CA ALA A 96 11.83 -6.99 5.83
C ALA A 96 10.76 -5.91 6.11
N LEU A 97 9.51 -6.09 5.65
CA LEU A 97 8.39 -5.21 6.03
C LEU A 97 8.16 -5.21 7.55
N GLY A 98 8.26 -6.38 8.20
CA GLY A 98 8.14 -6.50 9.65
C GLY A 98 9.19 -5.68 10.39
N VAL A 99 10.44 -5.73 9.92
CA VAL A 99 11.57 -4.98 10.50
C VAL A 99 11.40 -3.48 10.30
N ILE A 100 10.99 -3.04 9.10
CA ILE A 100 10.80 -1.60 8.83
C ILE A 100 9.64 -1.03 9.65
N ARG A 101 8.55 -1.80 9.82
CA ARG A 101 7.39 -1.37 10.63
C ARG A 101 7.64 -1.33 12.12
N ALA A 102 8.70 -1.98 12.61
CA ALA A 102 9.11 -1.87 14.00
C ALA A 102 9.85 -0.55 14.30
N ARG A 103 10.20 0.25 13.27
CA ARG A 103 10.88 1.53 13.49
C ARG A 103 9.95 2.55 14.12
N PRO A 104 10.40 3.26 15.18
CA PRO A 104 9.59 4.28 15.83
C PRO A 104 9.32 5.46 14.90
N LEU A 105 8.10 6.00 14.96
CA LEU A 105 7.75 7.25 14.28
C LEU A 105 8.36 8.43 15.06
N ASP A 106 8.80 9.48 14.34
CA ASP A 106 9.28 10.71 14.97
C ASP A 106 8.09 11.54 15.49
N ALA A 107 7.86 11.50 16.80
CA ALA A 107 6.79 12.21 17.47
C ALA A 107 7.18 13.61 18.00
N SER A 108 8.31 14.18 17.54
CA SER A 108 8.80 15.50 18.00
C SER A 108 7.91 16.67 17.57
N SER A 109 7.19 16.55 16.45
CA SER A 109 6.19 17.52 16.02
C SER A 109 5.13 16.86 15.15
N GLY A 110 3.93 17.45 15.06
CA GLY A 110 2.86 16.93 14.20
C GLY A 110 3.26 16.85 12.71
N GLU A 111 4.09 17.78 12.24
CA GLU A 111 4.58 17.77 10.85
C GLU A 111 5.59 16.66 10.59
N ARG A 112 6.53 16.44 11.52
CA ARG A 112 7.53 15.36 11.43
C ARG A 112 6.90 13.99 11.58
N LEU A 113 5.90 13.86 12.45
CA LEU A 113 5.11 12.64 12.61
C LEU A 113 4.43 12.26 11.29
N LEU A 114 3.77 13.23 10.65
CA LEU A 114 3.10 13.01 9.38
C LEU A 114 4.09 12.73 8.23
N ALA A 115 5.22 13.44 8.18
CA ALA A 115 6.25 13.22 7.17
C ALA A 115 6.89 11.83 7.30
N THR A 116 7.25 11.42 8.52
CA THR A 116 7.85 10.11 8.81
C THR A 116 6.87 8.98 8.53
N TYR A 117 5.59 9.16 8.89
CA TYR A 117 4.54 8.20 8.54
C TYR A 117 4.41 8.00 7.03
N LYS A 118 4.37 9.08 6.24
CA LYS A 118 4.31 8.99 4.77
C LYS A 118 5.54 8.29 4.20
N ALA A 119 6.73 8.69 4.64
CA ALA A 119 7.98 8.11 4.17
C ALA A 119 8.01 6.59 4.44
N SER A 120 7.68 6.18 5.67
CA SER A 120 7.56 4.78 6.04
C SER A 120 6.56 4.05 5.14
N LEU A 121 5.37 4.62 4.94
CA LEU A 121 4.34 4.01 4.11
C LEU A 121 4.79 3.82 2.65
N PHE A 122 5.42 4.82 2.03
CA PHE A 122 5.90 4.68 0.64
C PHE A 122 7.02 3.65 0.51
N ILE A 123 7.91 3.56 1.50
CA ILE A 123 8.92 2.51 1.57
C ILE A 123 8.25 1.14 1.70
N GLU A 124 7.26 1.01 2.58
CA GLU A 124 6.48 -0.22 2.77
C GLU A 124 5.74 -0.64 1.47
N ILE A 125 5.14 0.30 0.74
CA ILE A 125 4.49 0.04 -0.55
C ILE A 125 5.51 -0.51 -1.56
N GLY A 126 6.66 0.15 -1.72
CA GLY A 126 7.68 -0.30 -2.66
C GLY A 126 8.22 -1.69 -2.32
N LEU A 127 8.41 -1.97 -1.02
CA LEU A 127 8.88 -3.27 -0.57
C LEU A 127 7.82 -4.37 -0.74
N ALA A 128 6.54 -4.03 -0.58
CA ALA A 128 5.44 -4.96 -0.82
C ALA A 128 5.22 -5.26 -2.31
N GLU A 129 5.50 -4.31 -3.20
CA GLU A 129 5.37 -4.54 -4.65
C GLU A 129 6.55 -5.34 -5.24
N ALA A 130 7.74 -5.19 -4.67
CA ALA A 130 8.98 -5.75 -5.19
C ALA A 130 8.92 -7.26 -5.54
N PRO A 131 8.33 -8.15 -4.72
CA PRO A 131 8.21 -9.56 -5.07
C PRO A 131 7.47 -9.82 -6.38
N ALA A 132 6.37 -9.10 -6.64
CA ALA A 132 5.60 -9.27 -7.87
C ALA A 132 6.36 -8.76 -9.09
N LEU A 133 7.05 -7.61 -8.98
CA LEU A 133 7.88 -7.08 -10.07
C LEU A 133 9.07 -7.97 -10.38
N LEU A 134 9.71 -8.54 -9.35
CA LEU A 134 10.79 -9.50 -9.52
C LEU A 134 10.28 -10.77 -10.19
N GLY A 135 9.14 -11.31 -9.73
CA GLY A 135 8.48 -12.44 -10.37
C GLY A 135 8.09 -12.15 -11.82
N LEU A 136 7.71 -10.91 -12.15
CA LEU A 136 7.37 -10.49 -13.50
C LEU A 136 8.61 -10.50 -14.40
N ALA A 137 9.69 -9.86 -13.96
CA ALA A 137 10.95 -9.84 -14.68
C ALA A 137 11.46 -11.27 -14.96
N VAL A 138 11.44 -12.12 -13.93
CA VAL A 138 11.83 -13.53 -14.07
C VAL A 138 10.91 -14.27 -15.04
N SER A 139 9.60 -14.05 -14.97
CA SER A 139 8.62 -14.69 -15.88
C SER A 139 8.86 -14.36 -17.35
N LEU A 140 9.25 -13.12 -17.64
CA LEU A 140 9.61 -12.70 -18.99
C LEU A 140 10.92 -13.36 -19.46
N LEU A 141 11.91 -13.49 -18.58
CA LEU A 141 13.20 -14.13 -18.89
C LEU A 141 13.08 -15.62 -19.14
N VAL A 142 12.35 -16.35 -18.30
CA VAL A 142 12.18 -17.81 -18.42
C VAL A 142 10.96 -18.21 -19.26
N ARG A 143 10.21 -17.22 -19.77
CA ARG A 143 8.98 -17.40 -20.56
C ARG A 143 7.98 -18.34 -19.89
N ALA A 144 7.81 -18.21 -18.57
CA ALA A 144 6.87 -18.97 -17.76
C ALA A 144 6.06 -18.04 -16.85
N ARG A 145 4.78 -18.33 -16.61
CA ARG A 145 3.89 -17.49 -15.77
C ARG A 145 4.03 -17.74 -14.26
N LEU A 146 4.51 -18.93 -13.89
CA LEU A 146 4.59 -19.36 -12.48
C LEU A 146 5.50 -18.47 -11.61
N PRO A 147 6.66 -17.97 -12.06
CA PRO A 147 7.49 -17.07 -11.25
C PRO A 147 6.74 -15.78 -10.86
N TYR A 148 5.91 -15.25 -11.74
CA TYR A 148 5.11 -14.06 -11.44
C TYR A 148 4.05 -14.36 -10.40
N LEU A 149 3.33 -15.49 -10.53
CA LEU A 149 2.37 -15.93 -9.52
C LEU A 149 3.04 -16.20 -8.16
N ALA A 150 4.26 -16.74 -8.18
CA ALA A 150 5.05 -16.98 -6.99
C ALA A 150 5.47 -15.68 -6.28
N GLY A 151 5.78 -14.62 -7.04
CA GLY A 151 6.06 -13.29 -6.48
C GLY A 151 4.79 -12.52 -6.07
N LEU A 152 3.67 -12.77 -6.77
CA LEU A 152 2.39 -12.13 -6.51
C LEU A 152 1.85 -12.47 -5.12
N GLY A 153 1.94 -13.73 -4.69
CA GLY A 153 1.46 -14.17 -3.37
C GLY A 153 2.06 -13.36 -2.21
N PRO A 154 3.40 -13.33 -2.04
CA PRO A 154 4.07 -12.50 -1.04
C PRO A 154 3.77 -11.00 -1.19
N SER A 155 3.63 -10.50 -2.42
CA SER A 155 3.28 -9.10 -2.65
C SER A 155 1.89 -8.74 -2.11
N LEU A 156 0.88 -9.57 -2.42
CA LEU A 156 -0.48 -9.41 -1.88
C LEU A 156 -0.51 -9.56 -0.36
N ALA A 157 0.28 -10.49 0.20
CA ALA A 157 0.43 -10.61 1.65
C ALA A 157 1.04 -9.33 2.26
N GLY A 158 2.08 -8.77 1.64
CA GLY A 158 2.64 -7.48 2.02
C GLY A 158 1.60 -6.35 2.00
N PHE A 159 0.83 -6.25 0.92
CA PHE A 159 -0.26 -5.27 0.80
C PHE A 159 -1.37 -5.45 1.85
N ALA A 160 -1.74 -6.69 2.15
CA ALA A 160 -2.71 -6.99 3.20
C ALA A 160 -2.19 -6.56 4.59
N LEU A 161 -0.90 -6.73 4.84
CA LEU A 161 -0.26 -6.30 6.08
C LEU A 161 -0.19 -4.76 6.19
N LEU A 162 0.14 -4.06 5.10
CA LEU A 162 0.30 -2.59 5.11
C LEU A 162 -1.01 -1.81 4.91
N ALA A 163 -2.12 -2.49 4.61
CA ALA A 163 -3.39 -1.85 4.34
C ALA A 163 -3.73 -0.85 5.48
N PRO A 164 -3.89 0.46 5.18
CA PRO A 164 -4.14 1.50 6.17
C PRO A 164 -5.57 1.39 6.69
N THR A 165 -5.78 0.37 7.52
CA THR A 165 -7.00 0.05 8.24
C THR A 165 -7.01 0.77 9.58
N ARG A 166 -8.20 0.90 10.17
CA ARG A 166 -8.38 1.48 11.50
C ARG A 166 -7.44 0.83 12.54
N ARG A 167 -7.30 -0.50 12.49
CA ARG A 167 -6.42 -1.26 13.38
C ARG A 167 -4.95 -0.89 13.22
N ASP A 168 -4.47 -0.63 12.00
CA ASP A 168 -3.07 -0.21 11.81
C ASP A 168 -2.82 1.18 12.37
N ILE A 169 -3.76 2.11 12.16
CA ILE A 169 -3.65 3.47 12.71
C ILE A 169 -3.69 3.44 14.24
N GLU A 170 -4.59 2.66 14.84
CA GLU A 170 -4.67 2.46 16.28
C GLU A 170 -3.37 1.87 16.84
N ARG A 171 -2.78 0.87 16.17
CA ARG A 171 -1.50 0.28 16.57
C ARG A 171 -0.35 1.29 16.48
N ARG A 172 -0.29 2.11 15.43
CA ARG A 172 0.74 3.16 15.30
C ARG A 172 0.51 4.30 16.28
N GLN A 173 -0.74 4.60 16.63
CA GLN A 173 -1.04 5.57 17.69
C GLN A 173 -0.55 5.06 19.05
N GLN A 174 -0.73 3.77 19.36
CA GLN A 174 -0.18 3.17 20.59
C GLN A 174 1.34 3.34 20.67
N GLN A 175 2.07 3.16 19.56
CA GLN A 175 3.51 3.40 19.52
C GLN A 175 3.90 4.86 19.79
N VAL A 176 3.07 5.83 19.35
CA VAL A 176 3.28 7.26 19.61
C VAL A 176 2.96 7.60 21.08
N ASP A 177 1.90 6.99 21.63
CA ASP A 177 1.51 7.14 23.03
C ASP A 177 2.59 6.54 23.97
N GLU A 178 3.18 5.40 23.61
CA GLU A 178 4.30 4.76 24.31
C GLU A 178 5.57 5.62 24.33
N GLN A 179 5.75 6.51 23.35
CA GLN A 179 6.82 7.51 23.34
C GLN A 179 6.52 8.73 24.23
N GLY A 180 5.36 8.77 24.90
CA GLY A 180 4.94 9.88 25.75
C GLY A 180 4.41 11.09 25.00
N SER A 181 4.12 10.97 23.70
CA SER A 181 3.60 12.07 22.89
C SER A 181 2.08 12.20 23.01
N THR A 182 1.57 13.43 23.13
CA THR A 182 0.13 13.72 23.15
C THR A 182 -0.46 13.95 21.76
N LEU A 183 0.33 13.71 20.70
CA LEU A 183 -0.07 13.95 19.30
C LEU A 183 -1.03 12.85 18.81
N SER A 184 -2.13 13.25 18.16
CA SER A 184 -3.09 12.33 17.52
C SER A 184 -2.79 12.18 16.02
N LEU A 185 -2.23 11.04 15.63
CA LEU A 185 -1.95 10.66 14.24
C LEU A 185 -3.23 10.61 13.40
N GLY A 186 -4.30 10.02 13.95
CA GLY A 186 -5.61 9.93 13.28
C GLY A 186 -6.15 11.32 12.93
N ARG A 187 -6.12 12.26 13.89
CA ARG A 187 -6.57 13.64 13.68
C ARG A 187 -5.73 14.37 12.63
N LEU A 188 -4.40 14.19 12.65
CA LEU A 188 -3.50 14.77 11.65
C LEU A 188 -3.75 14.23 10.22
N LEU A 189 -4.21 12.98 10.11
CA LEU A 189 -4.52 12.36 8.81
C LEU A 189 -5.92 12.75 8.28
N THR A 190 -6.86 13.12 9.15
CA THR A 190 -8.22 13.52 8.75
C THR A 190 -8.40 15.02 8.59
N THR A 191 -7.59 15.84 9.26
CA THR A 191 -7.73 17.30 9.20
C THR A 191 -7.14 17.83 7.89
N PRO A 192 -7.91 18.57 7.07
CA PRO A 192 -7.38 19.25 5.89
C PRO A 192 -6.33 20.28 6.32
N ARG A 193 -5.16 20.28 5.67
CA ARG A 193 -4.14 21.33 5.89
C ARG A 193 -4.71 22.63 5.31
N GLU A 194 -4.92 23.65 6.13
CA GLU A 194 -5.21 25.00 5.62
C GLU A 194 -4.06 25.43 4.70
N PRO A 195 -4.34 25.97 3.51
CA PRO A 195 -3.30 26.52 2.67
C PRO A 195 -2.66 27.68 3.43
N ALA A 196 -1.36 27.61 3.66
CA ALA A 196 -0.58 28.75 4.14
C ALA A 196 -0.83 29.92 3.18
N GLY A 197 -1.43 30.98 3.72
CA GLY A 197 -1.64 32.25 3.02
C GLY A 197 -0.31 32.97 2.80
#